data_AF-A0A8J3MZ37-F1
#
_entry.id   AF-A0A8J3MZ37-F1
#
_cell.length_a   1.000
_cell.length_b   1.000
_cell.length_c   1.000
_cell.angle_alpha   90.00
_cell.angle_beta   90.00
_cell.angle_gamma   90.00
#
_symmetry.space_group_name_H-M   'P 1'
#
loop_
_entity.id
_entity.type
_entity.pdbx_description
1 polymer ?
#
loop_
_entity_poly.entity_id
_entity_poly.type
_entity_poly.pdbx_seq_one_letter_code
_entity_poly.pdbx_strand_id
1 'polypeptide(L)'
;MDRKLYPRNWPEIRAAVIERAHSSCEICRVTDGTLATSRHTGRRYILYLHAAHLGDSPRDRRLSNLRALCPSCHMRMDRQAEAQTRKTSRRRGYRLTTTDRLIKAMGVAGLQIQETERGYAWQVDDLAGHATSAINAVADAIYHLRQHQGDQS
;
A
#
# COMPACT_ATOMS: atom_id res chain seq x y z
N MET A 1 5.48 9.35 4.84
CA MET A 1 5.34 7.90 5.13
C MET A 1 4.53 7.76 6.40
N ASP A 2 3.33 7.20 6.33
CA ASP A 2 2.55 6.92 7.54
C ASP A 2 3.16 5.69 8.23
N ARG A 3 3.88 5.92 9.34
CA ARG A 3 4.56 4.84 10.10
C ARG A 3 3.59 3.79 10.62
N LYS A 4 2.29 4.10 10.77
CA LYS A 4 1.27 3.16 11.25
C LYS A 4 0.97 2.03 10.27
N LEU A 5 1.34 2.19 9.00
CA LEU A 5 1.14 1.16 7.97
C LEU A 5 2.22 0.07 8.00
N TYR A 6 3.35 0.30 8.67
CA TYR A 6 4.45 -0.67 8.75
C TYR A 6 4.41 -1.42 10.08
N PRO A 7 4.51 -2.76 10.07
CA PRO A 7 4.51 -3.54 11.29
C PRO A 7 5.80 -3.33 12.09
N ARG A 8 5.78 -3.67 13.37
CA ARG A 8 6.97 -3.57 14.24
C ARG A 8 8.14 -4.43 13.74
N ASN A 9 7.85 -5.57 13.11
CA ASN A 9 8.85 -6.49 12.57
C ASN A 9 9.35 -6.12 11.15
N TRP A 10 9.12 -4.88 10.69
CA TRP A 10 9.66 -4.41 9.40
C TRP A 10 11.19 -4.58 9.25
N PRO A 11 12.02 -4.38 10.29
CA PRO A 11 13.46 -4.62 10.18
C PRO A 11 13.81 -6.06 9.80
N GLU A 12 13.09 -7.05 10.35
CA GLU A 12 13.28 -8.48 10.03
C GLU A 12 12.86 -8.78 8.59
N ILE A 13 11.70 -8.26 8.17
CA ILE A 13 11.21 -8.42 6.80
C ILE A 13 12.22 -7.83 5.81
N ARG A 14 12.76 -6.63 6.11
CA ARG A 14 13.80 -6.01 5.27
C ARG A 14 15.05 -6.88 5.20
N ALA A 15 15.51 -7.40 6.34
CA ALA A 15 16.70 -8.26 6.38
C ALA A 15 16.51 -9.51 5.51
N ALA A 16 15.38 -10.21 5.65
CA ALA A 16 15.06 -11.40 4.86
C ALA A 16 15.01 -11.11 3.34
N VAL A 17 14.48 -9.96 2.93
CA VAL A 17 14.45 -9.55 1.51
C VAL A 17 15.85 -9.31 0.96
N ILE A 18 16.72 -8.66 1.73
CA ILE A 18 18.11 -8.36 1.31
C ILE A 18 18.94 -9.64 1.27
N GLU A 19 18.78 -10.51 2.27
CA GLU A 19 19.42 -11.83 2.33
C GLU A 19 19.05 -12.68 1.11
N ARG A 20 17.74 -12.79 0.80
CA ARG A 20 17.25 -13.47 -0.40
C ARG A 20 17.87 -12.91 -1.69
N ALA A 21 18.12 -11.61 -1.74
CA ALA A 21 18.71 -10.95 -2.88
C ALA A 21 20.24 -11.01 -2.90
N HIS A 22 20.87 -11.78 -2.01
CA HIS A 22 22.32 -11.90 -1.86
C HIS A 22 23.00 -10.54 -1.71
N SER A 23 22.42 -9.69 -0.85
CA SER A 23 22.91 -8.33 -0.59
C SER A 23 23.06 -7.47 -1.84
N SER A 24 22.31 -7.76 -2.90
CA SER A 24 22.44 -7.10 -4.20
C SER A 24 21.10 -6.57 -4.68
N CYS A 25 21.12 -5.40 -5.33
CA CYS A 25 19.93 -4.85 -5.96
C CYS A 25 19.42 -5.82 -7.04
N GLU A 26 18.15 -6.24 -6.96
CA GLU A 26 17.55 -7.20 -7.89
C GLU A 26 17.34 -6.64 -9.32
N ILE A 27 17.65 -5.35 -9.53
CA ILE A 27 17.61 -4.69 -10.85
C ILE A 27 19.02 -4.43 -11.38
N CYS A 28 19.81 -3.61 -10.67
CA CYS A 28 21.11 -3.15 -11.17
C CYS A 28 22.31 -3.83 -10.51
N ARG A 29 22.09 -4.82 -9.64
CA ARG A 29 23.11 -5.64 -8.97
C ARG A 29 24.11 -4.91 -8.08
N VAL A 30 23.91 -3.62 -7.78
CA VAL A 30 24.75 -2.91 -6.79
C VAL A 30 24.61 -3.54 -5.40
N THR A 31 25.73 -3.71 -4.71
CA THR A 31 25.80 -4.35 -3.39
C THR A 31 25.34 -3.38 -2.29
N ASP A 32 24.64 -3.91 -1.28
CA ASP A 32 24.31 -3.19 -0.05
C ASP A 32 25.59 -2.72 0.67
N GLY A 33 25.56 -1.50 1.21
CA GLY A 33 26.72 -0.90 1.88
C GLY A 33 27.76 -0.30 0.94
N THR A 34 27.52 -0.26 -0.37
CA THR A 34 28.46 0.36 -1.33
C THR A 34 28.67 1.84 -1.02
N LEU A 35 29.91 2.29 -0.97
CA LEU A 35 30.25 3.71 -0.84
C LEU A 35 30.08 4.41 -2.19
N ALA A 36 28.96 5.11 -2.36
CA ALA A 36 28.57 5.79 -3.57
C ALA A 36 28.83 7.31 -3.49
N THR A 37 28.84 7.97 -4.65
CA THR A 37 29.00 9.42 -4.76
C THR A 37 27.75 10.04 -5.36
N SER A 38 27.20 11.06 -4.71
CA SER A 38 26.04 11.81 -5.19
C SER A 38 26.38 12.53 -6.50
N ARG A 39 25.62 12.25 -7.55
CA ARG A 39 25.75 12.95 -8.85
C ARG A 39 25.38 14.43 -8.77
N HIS A 40 24.59 14.83 -7.78
CA HIS A 40 24.10 16.21 -7.65
C HIS A 40 25.03 17.07 -6.77
N THR A 41 25.59 16.48 -5.71
CA THR A 41 26.36 17.22 -4.69
C THR A 41 27.83 16.81 -4.59
N GLY A 42 28.25 15.74 -5.27
CA GLY A 42 29.61 15.19 -5.17
C GLY A 42 29.93 14.52 -3.83
N ARG A 43 29.01 14.54 -2.86
CA ARG A 43 29.22 13.96 -1.52
C ARG A 43 29.18 12.43 -1.56
N ARG A 44 30.08 11.79 -0.81
CA ARG A 44 30.08 10.34 -0.61
C ARG A 44 29.02 9.94 0.42
N TYR A 45 28.37 8.81 0.20
CA TYR A 45 27.36 8.24 1.11
C TYR A 45 27.35 6.72 1.00
N ILE A 46 26.90 6.04 2.05
CA ILE A 46 26.70 4.59 2.04
C ILE A 46 25.32 4.30 1.41
N LEU A 47 25.31 3.51 0.34
CA LEU A 47 24.10 3.07 -0.33
C LEU A 47 23.53 1.87 0.40
N TYR A 48 22.32 2.02 0.93
CA TYR A 48 21.56 0.90 1.49
C TYR A 48 20.41 0.49 0.56
N LEU A 49 20.20 -0.81 0.43
CA LEU A 49 19.05 -1.39 -0.25
C LEU A 49 17.78 -1.23 0.60
N HIS A 50 16.66 -1.12 -0.09
CA HIS A 50 15.33 -1.03 0.48
C HIS A 50 14.50 -2.25 0.09
N ALA A 51 13.59 -2.68 0.97
CA ALA A 51 12.52 -3.62 0.61
C ALA A 51 11.38 -2.82 -0.05
N ALA A 52 11.30 -2.91 -1.37
CA ALA A 52 10.32 -2.21 -2.20
C ALA A 52 9.13 -3.12 -2.53
N HIS A 53 7.90 -2.61 -2.40
CA HIS A 53 6.69 -3.34 -2.77
C HIS A 53 6.53 -3.36 -4.31
N LEU A 54 6.13 -4.51 -4.86
CA LEU A 54 5.86 -4.66 -6.30
C LEU A 54 4.45 -4.22 -6.70
N GLY A 55 3.50 -4.21 -5.76
CA GLY A 55 2.12 -3.78 -5.95
C GLY A 55 1.70 -2.62 -5.05
N ASP A 56 0.47 -2.16 -5.24
CA ASP A 56 -0.08 -0.94 -4.60
C ASP A 56 -0.45 -1.10 -3.11
N SER A 57 -0.30 -2.31 -2.54
CA SER A 57 -0.66 -2.58 -1.14
C SER A 57 0.56 -2.51 -0.22
N PRO A 58 0.70 -1.45 0.61
CA PRO A 58 1.76 -1.38 1.62
C PRO A 58 1.56 -2.37 2.78
N ARG A 59 0.41 -3.06 2.83
CA ARG A 59 0.10 -4.08 3.85
C ARG A 59 0.51 -5.49 3.45
N ASP A 60 0.74 -5.74 2.15
CA ASP A 60 1.18 -7.05 1.67
C ASP A 60 2.69 -7.20 1.83
N ARG A 61 3.05 -7.88 2.91
CA ARG A 61 4.42 -8.08 3.39
C ARG A 61 5.03 -9.40 2.94
N ARG A 62 4.34 -10.17 2.10
CA ARG A 62 4.85 -11.44 1.59
C ARG A 62 6.16 -11.17 0.85
N LEU A 63 7.18 -11.99 1.08
CA LEU A 63 8.48 -11.83 0.41
C LEU A 63 8.30 -11.79 -1.11
N SER A 64 7.36 -12.54 -1.67
CA SER A 64 7.01 -12.53 -3.10
C SER A 64 6.56 -11.15 -3.63
N ASN A 65 6.01 -10.29 -2.78
CA ASN A 65 5.60 -8.92 -3.12
C ASN A 65 6.70 -7.87 -2.85
N LEU A 66 7.87 -8.28 -2.36
CA LEU A 66 8.97 -7.39 -2.03
C LEU A 66 10.18 -7.64 -2.91
N ARG A 67 10.95 -6.57 -3.20
CA ARG A 67 12.26 -6.63 -3.84
C ARG A 67 13.32 -5.83 -3.10
N ALA A 68 14.55 -6.31 -3.08
CA ALA A 68 15.71 -5.56 -2.60
C ALA A 68 16.18 -4.61 -3.71
N LEU A 69 15.94 -3.31 -3.56
CA LEU A 69 16.29 -2.29 -4.56
C LEU A 69 17.17 -1.18 -3.97
N CYS A 70 18.13 -0.71 -4.76
CA CYS A 70 18.86 0.51 -4.43
C CYS A 70 17.96 1.75 -4.55
N PRO A 71 18.30 2.88 -3.90
CA PRO A 71 17.46 4.09 -3.92
C PRO A 71 17.10 4.55 -5.34
N SER A 72 18.04 4.50 -6.28
CA SER A 72 17.81 4.91 -7.67
C SER A 72 16.85 3.99 -8.43
N CYS A 73 16.96 2.67 -8.23
CA CYS A 73 16.06 1.71 -8.88
C CYS A 73 14.67 1.74 -8.25
N HIS A 74 14.58 1.89 -6.93
CA HIS A 74 13.33 2.06 -6.21
C HIS A 74 12.58 3.31 -6.71
N MET A 75 13.24 4.47 -6.75
CA MET A 75 12.64 5.71 -7.27
C MET A 75 12.19 5.59 -8.74
N ARG A 76 12.91 4.82 -9.56
CA ARG A 76 12.51 4.59 -10.96
C ARG A 76 11.21 3.79 -11.03
N MET A 77 11.09 2.76 -10.22
CA MET A 77 9.87 1.94 -10.11
C MET A 77 8.68 2.79 -9.65
N ASP A 78 8.84 3.58 -8.59
CA ASP A 78 7.79 4.46 -8.08
C ASP A 78 7.31 5.45 -9.15
N ARG A 79 8.24 6.07 -9.88
CA ARG A 79 7.92 6.99 -10.97
C ARG A 79 7.18 6.32 -12.12
N GLN A 80 7.50 5.07 -12.44
CA GLN A 80 6.79 4.30 -13.48
C GLN A 80 5.36 4.00 -13.03
N ALA A 81 5.17 3.57 -11.78
CA ALA A 81 3.85 3.36 -11.19
C ALA A 81 3.03 4.67 -11.20
N GLU A 82 3.61 5.78 -10.76
CA GLU A 82 2.96 7.10 -10.82
C GLU A 82 2.60 7.51 -12.25
N ALA A 83 3.49 7.30 -13.22
CA ALA A 83 3.22 7.64 -14.62
C ALA A 83 2.06 6.81 -15.18
N GLN A 84 1.98 5.53 -14.81
CA GLN A 84 0.87 4.66 -15.20
C GLN A 84 -0.44 5.11 -14.56
N THR A 85 -0.44 5.41 -13.27
CA THR A 85 -1.61 5.92 -12.53
C THR A 85 -2.07 7.30 -13.02
N ARG A 86 -1.14 8.21 -13.38
CA ARG A 86 -1.48 9.51 -13.98
C ARG A 86 -2.13 9.36 -15.36
N LYS A 87 -1.66 8.41 -16.18
CA LYS A 87 -2.29 8.12 -17.49
C LYS A 87 -3.69 7.55 -17.31
N THR A 88 -3.90 6.64 -16.34
CA THR A 88 -5.23 6.09 -16.07
C THR A 88 -6.17 7.16 -15.51
N SER A 89 -5.70 8.01 -14.59
CA SER A 89 -6.44 9.16 -14.06
C SER A 89 -6.87 10.13 -15.17
N ARG A 90 -5.96 10.53 -16.07
CA ARG A 90 -6.28 11.43 -17.19
C ARG A 90 -7.25 10.80 -18.19
N ARG A 91 -7.08 9.51 -18.51
CA ARG A 91 -7.99 8.78 -19.41
C ARG A 91 -9.39 8.57 -18.82
N ARG A 92 -9.50 8.44 -17.50
CA ARG A 92 -10.78 8.26 -16.80
C ARG A 92 -11.50 9.60 -16.54
N GLY A 93 -10.79 10.72 -16.67
CA GLY A 93 -11.20 12.01 -16.12
C GLY A 93 -11.20 12.00 -14.58
N TYR A 94 -11.33 13.17 -13.96
CA TYR A 94 -11.65 13.26 -12.53
C TYR A 94 -13.14 12.93 -12.36
N ARG A 95 -13.50 11.64 -12.44
CA ARG A 95 -14.87 11.22 -12.13
C ARG A 95 -15.02 11.19 -10.61
N LEU A 96 -15.27 12.35 -10.03
CA LEU A 96 -15.62 12.49 -8.61
C LEU A 96 -16.83 11.59 -8.33
N THR A 97 -16.62 10.56 -7.51
CA THR A 97 -17.74 9.87 -6.84
C THR A 97 -18.00 10.65 -5.57
N THR A 98 -19.19 11.25 -5.46
CA THR A 98 -19.61 11.88 -4.20
C THR A 98 -19.83 10.81 -3.14
N THR A 99 -19.68 11.18 -1.86
CA THR A 99 -19.98 10.29 -0.73
C THR A 99 -21.37 9.69 -0.85
N ASP A 100 -22.38 10.48 -1.20
CA ASP A 100 -23.76 10.00 -1.38
C ASP A 100 -23.88 8.96 -2.48
N ARG A 101 -23.16 9.14 -3.59
CA ARG A 101 -23.19 8.20 -4.71
C ARG A 101 -22.54 6.88 -4.33
N LEU A 102 -21.48 6.92 -3.51
CA LEU A 102 -20.88 5.73 -2.93
C LEU A 102 -21.86 5.03 -1.99
N ILE A 103 -22.41 5.74 -1.00
CA ILE A 103 -23.33 5.18 0.00
C ILE A 103 -24.52 4.52 -0.71
N LYS A 104 -25.13 5.20 -1.68
CA LYS A 104 -26.25 4.65 -2.46
C LYS A 104 -25.87 3.38 -3.22
N ALA A 105 -24.69 3.37 -3.85
CA ALA A 105 -24.22 2.19 -4.58
C ALA A 105 -23.94 1.00 -3.65
N MET A 106 -23.38 1.25 -2.47
CA MET A 106 -23.10 0.22 -1.46
C MET A 106 -24.38 -0.32 -0.82
N GLY A 107 -25.38 0.54 -0.59
CA GLY A 107 -26.68 0.12 -0.09
C GLY A 107 -27.38 -0.89 -1.01
N VAL A 108 -27.23 -0.75 -2.34
CA VAL A 108 -27.72 -1.74 -3.31
C VAL A 108 -27.05 -3.11 -3.13
N ALA A 109 -25.78 -3.12 -2.69
CA ALA A 109 -25.03 -4.33 -2.40
C ALA A 109 -25.27 -4.88 -0.99
N GLY A 110 -26.24 -4.32 -0.23
CA GLY A 110 -26.57 -4.76 1.13
C GLY A 110 -25.72 -4.10 2.23
N LEU A 111 -24.77 -3.23 1.89
CA LEU A 111 -23.96 -2.50 2.85
C LEU A 111 -24.61 -1.15 3.19
N GLN A 112 -25.20 -1.07 4.37
CA GLN A 112 -25.74 0.16 4.94
C GLN A 112 -24.60 1.01 5.49
N ILE A 113 -24.57 2.30 5.13
CA ILE A 113 -23.61 3.27 5.67
C ILE A 113 -24.35 4.54 6.02
N GLN A 114 -24.21 5.00 7.26
CA GLN A 114 -24.86 6.19 7.78
C GLN A 114 -23.82 7.14 8.39
N GLU A 115 -23.92 8.42 8.04
CA GLU A 115 -23.12 9.46 8.66
C GLU A 115 -23.58 9.74 10.10
N THR A 116 -22.63 9.88 11.01
CA THR A 116 -22.84 10.16 12.44
C THR A 116 -21.89 11.26 12.89
N GLU A 117 -22.10 11.81 14.09
CA GLU A 117 -21.27 12.89 14.64
C GLU A 117 -19.77 12.53 14.74
N ARG A 118 -19.43 11.23 14.80
CA ARG A 118 -18.06 10.74 14.92
C ARG A 118 -17.48 10.21 13.61
N GLY A 119 -18.23 10.18 12.52
CA GLY A 119 -17.80 9.61 11.24
C GLY A 119 -18.95 8.87 10.55
N TYR A 120 -18.77 7.58 10.25
CA TYR A 120 -19.72 6.77 9.51
C TYR A 120 -19.90 5.41 10.20
N ALA A 121 -21.13 5.09 10.60
CA ALA A 121 -21.51 3.76 11.02
C ALA A 121 -21.83 2.91 9.78
N TRP A 122 -21.47 1.63 9.81
CA TRP A 122 -21.80 0.71 8.74
C TRP A 122 -22.34 -0.61 9.27
N GLN A 123 -23.18 -1.26 8.47
CA GLN A 123 -23.73 -2.58 8.75
C GLN A 123 -23.92 -3.37 7.46
N VAL A 124 -23.53 -4.64 7.47
CA VAL A 124 -23.80 -5.62 6.41
C VAL A 124 -24.05 -6.96 7.08
N ASP A 125 -25.22 -7.55 6.79
CA ASP A 125 -25.71 -8.75 7.47
C ASP A 125 -25.63 -8.57 9.01
N ASP A 126 -24.96 -9.50 9.70
CA ASP A 126 -24.76 -9.50 11.15
C ASP A 126 -23.52 -8.71 11.61
N LEU A 127 -22.77 -8.13 10.67
CA LEU A 127 -21.53 -7.40 10.93
C LEU A 127 -21.79 -5.89 10.94
N ALA A 128 -21.20 -5.19 11.91
CA ALA A 128 -21.30 -3.74 12.01
C ALA A 128 -20.01 -3.13 12.55
N GLY A 129 -19.81 -1.85 12.24
CA GLY A 129 -18.63 -1.11 12.69
C GLY A 129 -18.76 0.40 12.50
N HIS A 130 -17.66 1.10 12.76
CA HIS A 130 -17.59 2.56 12.64
C HIS A 130 -16.25 2.98 12.05
N ALA A 131 -16.29 3.96 11.13
CA ALA A 131 -15.11 4.47 10.46
C ALA A 131 -15.13 6.00 10.33
N THR A 132 -13.96 6.59 10.12
CA THR A 132 -13.80 8.05 10.00
C THR A 132 -14.23 8.63 8.64
N SER A 133 -14.48 7.79 7.64
CA SER A 133 -14.96 8.20 6.31
C SER A 133 -15.81 7.09 5.67
N ALA A 134 -16.69 7.45 4.74
CA ALA A 134 -17.51 6.45 4.02
C ALA A 134 -16.67 5.43 3.24
N ILE A 135 -15.53 5.84 2.66
CA ILE A 135 -14.61 4.90 1.99
C ILE A 135 -14.00 3.92 2.98
N ASN A 136 -13.62 4.39 4.17
CA ASN A 136 -13.08 3.52 5.22
C ASN A 136 -14.17 2.58 5.76
N ALA A 137 -15.41 3.04 5.86
CA ALA A 137 -16.54 2.18 6.23
C ALA A 137 -16.72 1.01 5.24
N VAL A 138 -16.62 1.28 3.93
CA VAL A 138 -16.62 0.23 2.90
C VAL A 138 -15.42 -0.73 3.05
N ALA A 139 -14.23 -0.18 3.23
CA ALA A 139 -13.02 -1.00 3.37
C ALA A 139 -13.07 -1.92 4.60
N ASP A 140 -13.60 -1.40 5.71
CA ASP A 140 -13.75 -2.12 6.98
C ASP A 140 -14.81 -3.23 6.86
N ALA A 141 -15.97 -2.93 6.28
CA ALA A 141 -17.01 -3.92 6.01
C ALA A 141 -16.50 -5.10 5.16
N ILE A 142 -15.77 -4.82 4.08
CA ILE A 142 -15.17 -5.86 3.22
C ILE A 142 -14.14 -6.69 3.99
N TYR A 143 -13.35 -6.06 4.86
CA TYR A 143 -12.38 -6.77 5.68
C TYR A 143 -13.08 -7.76 6.62
N HIS A 144 -14.11 -7.32 7.34
CA HIS A 144 -14.86 -8.16 8.27
C HIS A 144 -15.61 -9.31 7.58
N LEU A 145 -16.24 -9.05 6.42
CA LEU A 145 -16.88 -10.09 5.62
C LEU A 145 -15.90 -11.21 5.22
N ARG A 146 -14.67 -10.85 4.83
CA ARG A 146 -13.65 -11.83 4.44
C ARG A 146 -13.15 -12.67 5.62
N GLN A 147 -13.02 -12.07 6.80
CA GLN A 147 -12.61 -12.82 8.00
C GLN A 147 -13.71 -13.80 8.41
N HIS A 148 -14.97 -13.35 8.40
CA HIS A 148 -16.12 -14.19 8.76
C HIS A 148 -16.29 -15.41 7.83
N GLN A 149 -16.00 -15.27 6.53
CA GLN A 149 -16.01 -16.40 5.59
C GLN A 149 -14.86 -17.39 5.81
N GLY A 150 -13.71 -16.93 6.32
CA GLY A 150 -12.56 -17.78 6.64
C GLY A 150 -12.76 -18.60 7.92
N ASP A 151 -13.52 -18.09 8.89
CA ASP A 151 -13.79 -18.77 10.16
C ASP A 151 -14.93 -19.81 10.07
N GLN A 152 -15.72 -19.81 8.98
CA GLN A 152 -16.79 -20.78 8.73
C GLN A 152 -16.38 -21.96 7.81
N SER A 153 -15.09 -22.06 7.45
CA SER A 153 -14.55 -23.14 6.59
C SER A 153 -13.71 -24.16 7.38
#